data_AF-X0YUV1-F1
#
_entry.id   AF-X0YUV1-F1
#
_cell.length_a   1.000
_cell.length_b   1.000
_cell.length_c   1.000
_cell.angle_alpha   90.00
_cell.angle_beta   90.00
_cell.angle_gamma   90.00
#
_symmetry.space_group_name_H-M   'P 1'
#
loop_
_entity.id
_entity.type
_entity.pdbx_description
1 polymer ?
#
loop_
_entity_poly.entity_id
_entity_poly.type
_entity_poly.pdbx_seq_one_letter_code
_entity_poly.pdbx_strand_id
1 'polypeptide(L)'
;MKLLKYMKERKLGLSICLSLFVLLVVSLVLRNTKPGLYPVSIFLMFLVFIFSQYFDFEYRYFIGFALILLVTCPFLLIAKYETLAEYFANYVYGFLVLGVIGYFFDNLREKLKSKGT
;
A
#
# COMPACT_ATOMS: atom_id res chain seq x y z
N MET A 1 14.06 6.52 -27.25
CA MET A 1 13.07 7.24 -26.41
C MET A 1 12.22 6.32 -25.52
N LYS A 2 11.85 5.09 -25.93
CA LYS A 2 11.13 4.10 -25.08
C LYS A 2 11.91 3.67 -23.81
N LEU A 3 13.23 3.52 -23.89
CA LEU A 3 14.09 3.09 -22.75
C LEU A 3 14.13 4.11 -21.60
N LEU A 4 14.14 5.42 -21.91
CA LEU A 4 14.14 6.49 -20.91
C LEU A 4 12.82 6.55 -20.13
N LYS A 5 11.69 6.30 -20.81
CA LYS A 5 10.36 6.24 -20.19
C LYS A 5 10.26 5.03 -19.26
N TYR A 6 10.76 3.87 -19.70
CA TYR A 6 10.79 2.64 -18.92
C TYR A 6 11.65 2.77 -17.65
N MET A 7 12.82 3.40 -17.75
CA MET A 7 13.68 3.65 -16.58
C MET A 7 13.05 4.63 -15.59
N LYS A 8 12.31 5.65 -16.08
CA LYS A 8 11.62 6.64 -15.23
C LYS A 8 10.47 6.00 -14.44
N GLU A 9 9.65 5.16 -15.09
CA GLU A 9 8.56 4.43 -14.44
C GLU A 9 9.08 3.42 -13.40
N ARG A 10 10.17 2.70 -13.72
CA ARG A 10 10.79 1.74 -12.78
C ARG A 10 11.38 2.42 -11.55
N LYS A 11 12.01 3.59 -11.73
CA LYS A 11 12.58 4.38 -10.61
C LYS A 11 11.49 4.95 -9.71
N LEU A 12 10.35 5.34 -10.29
CA LEU A 12 9.18 5.80 -9.54
C LEU A 12 8.60 4.65 -8.69
N GLY A 13 8.32 3.50 -9.31
CA GLY A 13 7.79 2.32 -8.60
C GLY A 13 8.68 1.86 -7.45
N LEU A 14 10.01 1.87 -7.64
CA LEU A 14 10.96 1.48 -6.60
C LEU A 14 10.97 2.47 -5.42
N SER A 15 10.91 3.78 -5.70
CA SER A 15 10.86 4.82 -4.67
C SER A 15 9.61 4.73 -3.80
N ILE A 16 8.47 4.33 -4.37
CA ILE A 16 7.23 4.15 -3.61
C ILE A 16 7.23 2.83 -2.85
N CYS A 17 7.75 1.73 -3.43
CA CYS A 17 7.89 0.49 -2.67
C CYS A 17 8.77 0.71 -1.42
N LEU A 18 9.84 1.49 -1.58
CA LEU A 18 10.67 1.98 -0.46
C LEU A 18 9.88 2.84 0.52
N SER A 19 9.06 3.79 0.06
CA SER A 19 8.29 4.65 0.97
C SER A 19 7.23 3.85 1.75
N LEU A 20 6.52 2.91 1.10
CA LEU A 20 5.58 2.00 1.75
C LEU A 20 6.27 1.12 2.79
N PHE A 21 7.45 0.59 2.45
CA PHE A 21 8.24 -0.21 3.37
C PHE A 21 8.70 0.60 4.58
N VAL A 22 9.26 1.80 4.37
CA VAL A 22 9.67 2.70 5.46
C VAL A 22 8.47 3.06 6.34
N LEU A 23 7.33 3.38 5.75
CA LEU A 23 6.12 3.75 6.48
C LEU A 23 5.57 2.57 7.29
N LEU A 24 5.65 1.35 6.75
CA LEU A 24 5.31 0.13 7.46
C LEU A 24 6.24 -0.10 8.66
N VAL A 25 7.56 -0.01 8.48
CA VAL A 25 8.53 -0.17 9.57
C VAL A 25 8.32 0.88 10.67
N VAL A 26 8.18 2.16 10.28
CA VAL A 26 7.92 3.27 11.22
C VAL A 26 6.63 3.04 12.00
N SER A 27 5.55 2.63 11.33
CA SER A 27 4.28 2.37 11.99
C SER A 27 4.34 1.18 12.97
N LEU A 28 5.08 0.11 12.65
CA LEU A 28 5.32 -1.01 13.57
C LEU A 28 6.11 -0.57 14.81
N VAL A 29 7.18 0.21 14.63
CA VAL A 29 8.00 0.71 15.75
C VAL A 29 7.19 1.62 16.67
N LEU A 30 6.39 2.52 16.09
CA LEU A 30 5.53 3.44 16.85
C LEU A 30 4.42 2.70 17.59
N ARG A 31 3.84 1.66 16.99
CA ARG A 31 2.79 0.85 17.62
C ARG A 31 3.32 0.01 18.78
N ASN A 32 4.55 -0.52 18.67
CA ASN A 32 5.21 -1.23 19.77
C ASN A 32 5.63 -0.31 20.92
N THR A 33 5.98 0.94 20.64
CA THR A 33 6.41 1.91 21.68
C THR A 33 5.24 2.61 22.35
N LYS A 34 4.16 2.90 21.62
CA LYS A 34 2.97 3.60 22.14
C LYS A 34 1.68 3.06 21.50
N PRO A 35 1.17 1.90 21.97
CA PRO A 35 0.02 1.23 21.35
C PRO A 35 -1.27 2.05 21.39
N GLY A 36 -1.43 2.95 22.38
CA GLY A 36 -2.62 3.80 22.50
C GLY A 36 -2.64 5.03 21.57
N LEU A 37 -1.52 5.36 20.92
CA LEU A 37 -1.36 6.61 20.16
C LEU A 37 -1.39 6.42 18.64
N TYR A 38 -1.13 5.21 18.16
CA TYR A 38 -1.11 4.87 16.74
C TYR A 38 -2.19 3.84 16.37
N PRO A 39 -3.46 4.28 16.23
CA PRO A 39 -4.49 3.47 15.64
C PRO A 39 -4.23 3.27 14.13
N VAL A 40 -4.75 2.16 13.60
CA VAL A 40 -4.69 1.79 12.16
C VAL A 40 -5.20 2.92 11.26
N SER A 41 -6.06 3.80 11.78
CA SER A 41 -6.57 4.99 11.09
C SER A 41 -5.50 6.02 10.72
N ILE A 42 -4.46 6.23 11.54
CA ILE A 42 -3.37 7.17 11.20
C ILE A 42 -2.55 6.63 10.02
N PHE A 43 -2.25 5.33 10.04
CA PHE A 43 -1.56 4.67 8.93
C PHE A 43 -2.36 4.78 7.62
N LEU A 44 -3.67 4.51 7.69
CA LEU A 44 -4.58 4.68 6.55
C LEU A 44 -4.61 6.12 6.04
N MET A 45 -4.62 7.12 6.93
CA MET A 45 -4.60 8.53 6.53
C MET A 45 -3.34 8.89 5.76
N PHE A 46 -2.16 8.46 6.21
CA PHE A 46 -0.91 8.66 5.46
C PHE A 46 -0.92 7.94 4.11
N LEU A 47 -1.48 6.73 4.07
CA LEU A 47 -1.57 5.95 2.83
C LEU A 47 -2.49 6.61 1.81
N VAL A 48 -3.64 7.13 2.26
CA VAL A 48 -4.57 7.91 1.43
C VAL A 48 -3.92 9.21 0.95
N PHE A 49 -3.14 9.88 1.80
CA PHE A 49 -2.42 11.09 1.41
C PHE A 49 -1.40 10.81 0.31
N ILE A 50 -0.60 9.74 0.44
CA ILE A 50 0.34 9.30 -0.61
C ILE A 50 -0.44 8.93 -1.87
N PHE A 51 -1.54 8.17 -1.74
CA PHE A 51 -2.37 7.80 -2.89
C PHE A 51 -2.91 9.02 -3.64
N SER A 52 -3.41 10.03 -2.90
CA SER A 52 -3.95 11.27 -3.46
C SER A 52 -2.88 12.10 -4.19
N GLN A 53 -1.68 12.22 -3.61
CA GLN A 53 -0.58 12.97 -4.23
C GLN A 53 -0.02 12.28 -5.48
N TYR A 54 -0.11 10.95 -5.53
CA TYR A 54 0.48 10.14 -6.59
C TYR A 54 -0.58 9.46 -7.46
N PHE A 55 -1.70 10.14 -7.76
CA PHE A 55 -2.90 9.61 -8.46
C PHE A 55 -2.66 8.91 -9.82
N ASP A 56 -1.45 8.95 -10.38
CA ASP A 56 -1.03 8.12 -11.52
C ASP A 56 -0.46 6.74 -11.09
N PHE A 57 -0.69 6.32 -9.84
CA PHE A 57 -0.16 5.07 -9.31
C PHE A 57 -0.95 3.83 -9.73
N GLU A 58 -0.24 2.80 -10.19
CA GLU A 58 -0.86 1.50 -10.44
C GLU A 58 -1.29 0.86 -9.12
N TYR A 59 -2.61 0.71 -8.93
CA TYR A 59 -3.23 -0.01 -7.81
C TYR A 59 -2.63 -1.42 -7.58
N ARG A 60 -2.03 -2.00 -8.62
CA ARG A 60 -1.31 -3.28 -8.61
C ARG A 60 -0.21 -3.34 -7.56
N TYR A 61 0.48 -2.23 -7.27
CA TYR A 61 1.53 -2.21 -6.25
C TYR A 61 0.96 -2.39 -4.84
N PHE A 62 -0.19 -1.77 -4.54
CA PHE A 62 -0.85 -1.93 -3.24
C PHE A 62 -1.37 -3.35 -3.04
N ILE A 63 -2.00 -3.92 -4.08
CA ILE A 63 -2.46 -5.32 -4.05
C ILE A 63 -1.26 -6.27 -3.92
N GLY A 64 -0.19 -6.05 -4.68
CA GLY A 64 1.03 -6.84 -4.59
C GLY A 64 1.66 -6.80 -3.20
N PHE A 65 1.74 -5.61 -2.59
CA PHE A 65 2.27 -5.44 -1.24
C PHE A 65 1.36 -6.11 -0.20
N ALA A 66 0.03 -6.01 -0.36
CA ALA A 66 -0.93 -6.70 0.49
C ALA A 66 -0.77 -8.23 0.43
N LEU A 67 -0.56 -8.79 -0.76
CA LEU A 67 -0.34 -10.23 -0.93
C LEU A 67 0.96 -10.69 -0.25
N ILE A 68 2.04 -9.92 -0.36
CA ILE A 68 3.32 -10.23 0.32
C ILE A 68 3.12 -10.24 1.84
N LEU A 69 2.44 -9.23 2.37
CA LEU A 69 2.10 -9.14 3.79
C LEU A 69 1.23 -10.33 4.24
N LEU A 70 0.22 -10.68 3.44
CA LEU A 70 -0.68 -11.81 3.72
C LEU A 70 0.07 -13.14 3.75
N VAL A 71 1.01 -13.35 2.82
CA VAL A 71 1.87 -14.54 2.80
C VAL A 71 2.82 -14.54 4.01
N THR A 72 3.21 -13.38 4.53
CA THR A 72 4.07 -13.28 5.72
C THR A 72 3.32 -13.62 7.02
N CYS A 73 2.01 -13.38 7.10
CA CYS A 73 1.18 -13.70 8.27
C CYS A 73 1.30 -15.16 8.76
N PRO A 74 1.13 -16.22 7.92
CA PRO A 74 1.25 -17.60 8.39
C PRO A 74 2.65 -17.92 8.93
N PHE A 75 3.73 -17.36 8.35
CA PHE A 75 5.08 -17.53 8.90
C PHE A 75 5.23 -16.91 10.30
N LEU A 76 4.63 -15.74 10.52
CA LEU A 76 4.61 -15.08 11.84
C LEU A 76 3.80 -15.88 12.87
N LEU A 77 2.66 -16.45 12.46
CA LEU A 77 1.84 -17.33 13.27
C LEU A 77 2.60 -18.61 13.68
N ILE A 78 3.29 -19.26 12.73
CA ILE A 78 4.12 -20.44 13.00
C ILE A 78 5.25 -20.10 13.99
N ALA A 79 5.83 -18.90 13.87
CA ALA A 79 6.87 -18.40 14.77
C ALA A 79 6.33 -17.86 16.11
N LYS A 80 5.03 -18.00 16.42
CA LYS A 80 4.36 -17.54 17.64
C LYS A 80 4.39 -16.02 17.85
N TYR A 81 4.55 -15.23 16.79
CA TYR A 81 4.43 -13.76 16.83
C TYR A 81 2.98 -13.32 16.55
N GLU A 82 2.04 -13.74 17.40
CA GLU A 82 0.59 -13.55 17.18
C GLU A 82 0.21 -12.07 17.02
N THR A 83 0.72 -11.20 17.90
CA THR A 83 0.45 -9.76 17.86
C THR A 83 0.96 -9.12 16.55
N LEU A 84 2.12 -9.55 16.07
CA LEU A 84 2.69 -9.01 14.83
C LEU A 84 1.91 -9.51 13.61
N ALA A 85 1.47 -10.77 13.62
CA ALA A 85 0.62 -11.33 12.58
C ALA A 85 -0.73 -10.60 12.49
N GLU A 86 -1.33 -10.26 13.63
CA GLU A 86 -2.56 -9.46 13.67
C GLU A 86 -2.35 -8.05 13.12
N TYR A 87 -1.19 -7.44 13.39
CA TYR A 87 -0.84 -6.14 12.83
C TYR A 87 -0.69 -6.21 11.31
N PHE A 88 0.00 -7.23 10.81
CA PHE A 88 0.18 -7.45 9.38
C PHE A 88 -1.17 -7.68 8.69
N ALA A 89 -2.05 -8.50 9.28
CA ALA A 89 -3.40 -8.73 8.76
C ALA A 89 -4.22 -7.42 8.67
N ASN A 90 -4.16 -6.56 9.68
CA ASN A 90 -4.81 -5.24 9.63
C ASN A 90 -4.27 -4.36 8.50
N TYR A 91 -2.95 -4.38 8.27
CA TYR A 91 -2.35 -3.65 7.14
C TYR A 91 -2.79 -4.22 5.80
N VAL A 92 -2.86 -5.54 5.65
CA VAL A 92 -3.38 -6.20 4.43
C VAL A 92 -4.77 -5.69 4.09
N TYR A 93 -5.67 -5.61 5.06
CA TYR A 93 -7.01 -5.06 4.84
C TYR A 93 -6.96 -3.62 4.33
N GLY A 94 -6.17 -2.75 4.96
CA GLY A 94 -6.03 -1.36 4.54
C GLY A 94 -5.49 -1.24 3.11
N PHE A 95 -4.47 -2.01 2.76
CA PHE A 95 -3.88 -2.03 1.42
C PHE A 95 -4.83 -2.57 0.36
N LEU A 96 -5.59 -3.63 0.65
CA LEU A 96 -6.57 -4.18 -0.27
C LEU A 96 -7.71 -3.19 -0.54
N VAL A 97 -8.24 -2.56 0.51
CA VAL A 97 -9.31 -1.54 0.36
C VAL A 97 -8.84 -0.41 -0.55
N LEU A 98 -7.63 0.11 -0.32
CA LEU A 98 -7.07 1.18 -1.16
C LEU A 98 -6.75 0.71 -2.58
N GLY A 99 -6.27 -0.52 -2.75
CA GLY A 99 -6.06 -1.11 -4.08
C GLY A 99 -7.36 -1.23 -4.87
N VAL A 100 -8.45 -1.67 -4.24
CA VAL A 100 -9.78 -1.76 -4.86
C VAL A 100 -10.35 -0.39 -5.19
N ILE A 101 -10.21 0.58 -4.28
CA ILE A 101 -10.61 1.97 -4.53
C ILE A 101 -9.85 2.54 -5.73
N GLY A 102 -8.52 2.34 -5.78
CA GLY A 102 -7.70 2.80 -6.89
C GLY A 102 -8.09 2.16 -8.22
N TYR A 103 -8.35 0.84 -8.23
CA TYR A 103 -8.88 0.14 -9.40
C TYR A 103 -10.20 0.75 -9.89
N PHE A 104 -11.11 1.08 -8.97
CA PHE A 104 -12.39 1.67 -9.32
C PHE A 104 -12.26 3.07 -9.94
N PHE A 105 -11.38 3.91 -9.39
CA PHE A 105 -11.08 5.24 -9.92
C PHE A 105 -10.43 5.19 -11.31
N ASP A 106 -9.49 4.27 -11.52
CA ASP A 106 -8.88 4.07 -12.84
C ASP A 106 -9.93 3.67 -13.89
N ASN A 107 -10.80 2.73 -13.54
CA ASN A 107 -11.85 2.27 -14.43
C ASN A 107 -12.88 3.37 -14.74
N LEU A 108 -13.20 4.23 -13.76
CA LEU A 108 -14.01 5.43 -13.98
C LEU A 108 -13.33 6.44 -14.92
N ARG A 109 -12.01 6.66 -14.75
CA ARG A 109 -11.21 7.56 -15.59
C ARG A 109 -11.17 7.08 -17.04
N GLU A 110 -10.98 5.78 -17.26
CA GLU A 110 -11.03 5.18 -18.61
C GLU A 110 -12.41 5.32 -19.25
N LYS A 111 -13.49 5.05 -18.50
CA LYS A 111 -14.86 5.21 -19.00
C LYS A 111 -15.18 6.67 -19.36
N LEU A 112 -14.78 7.63 -18.53
CA LEU A 112 -14.97 9.06 -18.78
C LEU A 112 -14.19 9.53 -20.02
N LYS A 113 -12.97 9.02 -20.23
CA LYS A 113 -12.22 9.26 -21.47
C LYS A 113 -12.93 8.69 -22.70
N SER A 114 -13.49 7.48 -22.60
CA SER A 114 -14.18 6.84 -23.74
C SER A 114 -15.48 7.53 -24.15
N LYS A 115 -16.15 8.23 -23.22
CA LYS A 115 -17.41 8.96 -23.47
C LYS A 115 -17.21 10.40 -23.96
N GLY A 116 -16.00 10.93 -23.88
CA GLY A 116 -15.65 12.30 -24.31
C GLY A 116 -15.10 12.41 -25.73
N THR A 117 -15.09 11.31 -26.48
CA THR A 117 -14.79 11.18 -27.92
C THR A 117 -16.01 10.61 -28.62
#